data_AF-M4BII3-F1
#
_entry.id   AF-M4BII3-F1
#
_cell.length_a   1.000
_cell.length_b   1.000
_cell.length_c   1.000
_cell.angle_alpha   90.00
_cell.angle_beta   90.00
_cell.angle_gamma   90.00
#
_symmetry.space_group_name_H-M   'P 1'
#
loop_
_entity.id
_entity.type
_entity.pdbx_description
1 polymer ?
#
loop_
_entity_poly.entity_id
_entity_poly.type
_entity_poly.pdbx_seq_one_letter_code
_entity_poly.pdbx_strand_id
1 'polypeptide(L)'
;MYGLKYDDALVDTAAVQTALHWVKGEDYQARTKRIARAADCSLKRSYLPDEIQAIQRPLDFYMSEKVIEAETLADERAELTRW
;
A
#
# COMPACT_ATOMS: atom_id res chain seq x y z
N MET A 1 16.63 -5.25 -3.79
CA MET A 1 15.14 -5.12 -3.66
C MET A 1 14.66 -3.83 -4.34
N TYR A 2 13.39 -3.71 -4.71
CA TYR A 2 12.85 -2.52 -5.43
C TYR A 2 12.46 -1.32 -4.54
N GLY A 3 12.64 -1.43 -3.22
CA GLY A 3 12.35 -0.36 -2.27
C GLY A 3 10.86 -0.06 -2.11
N LEU A 4 10.03 -1.09 -2.16
CA LEU A 4 8.61 -1.01 -1.79
C LEU A 4 8.45 -1.17 -0.27
N LYS A 5 7.39 -0.58 0.29
CA LYS A 5 6.92 -0.96 1.64
C LYS A 5 5.91 -2.11 1.51
N TYR A 6 5.64 -2.80 2.62
CA TYR A 6 4.68 -3.89 2.65
C TYR A 6 3.31 -3.51 2.09
N ASP A 7 2.79 -2.34 2.49
CA ASP A 7 1.49 -1.84 2.02
C ASP A 7 1.41 -1.59 0.51
N ASP A 8 2.54 -1.38 -0.17
CA ASP A 8 2.55 -1.20 -1.63
C ASP A 8 2.34 -2.52 -2.38
N ALA A 9 2.60 -3.64 -1.73
CA ALA A 9 2.53 -4.98 -2.29
C ALA A 9 1.22 -5.71 -1.92
N LEU A 10 0.29 -5.03 -1.23
CA LEU A 10 -1.03 -5.58 -0.91
C LEU A 10 -1.83 -5.85 -2.19
N VAL A 11 -2.60 -6.93 -2.17
CA VAL A 11 -3.49 -7.31 -3.26
C VAL A 11 -4.61 -6.29 -3.38
N ASP A 12 -4.96 -5.94 -4.61
CA ASP A 12 -5.92 -4.90 -4.89
C ASP A 12 -7.38 -5.34 -4.66
N THR A 13 -7.78 -5.42 -3.39
CA THR A 13 -9.15 -5.74 -2.96
C THR A 13 -10.00 -4.48 -2.82
N ALA A 14 -11.33 -4.64 -2.71
CA ALA A 14 -12.24 -3.51 -2.47
C ALA A 14 -11.92 -2.77 -1.16
N ALA A 15 -11.51 -3.48 -0.11
CA ALA A 15 -11.09 -2.88 1.15
C ALA A 15 -9.78 -2.10 0.99
N VAL A 16 -8.80 -2.64 0.25
CA VAL A 16 -7.53 -1.96 -0.04
C VAL A 16 -7.76 -0.68 -0.86
N GLN A 17 -8.63 -0.71 -1.87
CA GLN A 17 -9.00 0.49 -2.64
C GLN A 17 -9.66 1.55 -1.76
N THR A 18 -10.55 1.11 -0.85
CA THR A 18 -11.23 2.00 0.09
C THR A 18 -10.24 2.64 1.06
N ALA A 19 -9.36 1.84 1.66
CA ALA A 19 -8.31 2.31 2.54
C ALA A 19 -7.36 3.29 1.83
N LEU A 20 -7.01 3.01 0.57
CA LEU A 20 -6.15 3.88 -0.24
C LEU A 20 -6.79 5.26 -0.48
N HIS A 21 -8.11 5.34 -0.64
CA HIS A 21 -8.83 6.63 -0.75
C HIS A 21 -8.82 7.43 0.55
N TRP A 22 -8.63 6.79 1.70
CA TRP A 22 -8.50 7.46 3.00
C TRP A 22 -7.08 7.96 3.27
N VAL A 23 -6.07 7.35 2.64
CA VAL A 23 -4.68 7.83 2.69
C VAL A 23 -4.58 9.13 1.88
N LYS A 24 -4.21 10.24 2.54
CA LYS A 24 -4.15 11.58 1.93
C LYS A 24 -2.77 12.21 2.10
N GLY A 25 -2.50 13.23 1.28
CA GLY A 25 -1.31 14.07 1.42
C GLY A 25 -0.01 13.35 1.04
N GLU A 26 0.98 13.45 1.92
CA GLU A 26 2.35 13.01 1.63
C GLU A 26 2.48 11.50 1.48
N ASP A 27 1.73 10.71 2.24
CA ASP A 27 1.81 9.24 2.18
C ASP A 27 1.37 8.69 0.83
N TYR A 28 0.29 9.25 0.26
CA TYR A 28 -0.21 8.86 -1.06
C TYR A 28 0.79 9.22 -2.17
N GLN A 29 1.39 10.41 -2.08
CA GLN A 29 2.42 10.83 -3.03
C GLN A 29 3.68 9.97 -2.90
N ALA A 30 4.11 9.67 -1.67
CA ALA A 30 5.26 8.82 -1.39
C ALA A 30 5.04 7.40 -1.91
N ARG A 31 3.83 6.84 -1.74
CA ARG A 31 3.42 5.56 -2.33
C ARG A 31 3.56 5.59 -3.85
N THR A 32 2.99 6.60 -4.50
CA THR A 32 3.03 6.74 -5.96
C THR A 32 4.46 6.77 -6.49
N LYS A 33 5.36 7.52 -5.82
CA LYS A 33 6.79 7.57 -6.15
C LYS A 33 7.49 6.23 -5.95
N ARG A 34 7.19 5.50 -4.88
CA ARG A 34 7.76 4.15 -4.60
C ARG A 34 7.35 3.15 -5.67
N ILE A 35 6.07 3.13 -6.05
CA ILE A 35 5.55 2.23 -7.11
C ILE A 35 6.18 2.57 -8.47
N ALA A 36 6.25 3.85 -8.84
CA ALA A 36 6.88 4.28 -10.08
C ALA A 36 8.36 3.86 -10.15
N ARG A 37 9.10 4.04 -9.06
CA ARG A 37 10.50 3.60 -8.95
C ARG A 37 10.62 2.08 -9.06
N ALA A 38 9.77 1.32 -8.38
CA ALA A 38 9.80 -0.13 -8.46
C ALA A 38 9.48 -0.64 -9.87
N ALA A 39 8.54 -0.01 -10.57
CA ALA A 39 8.23 -0.30 -11.96
C ALA A 39 9.42 0.00 -12.89
N ASP A 40 10.11 1.14 -12.70
CA ASP A 40 11.31 1.50 -13.46
C ASP A 40 12.46 0.50 -13.24
N CYS A 41 12.75 0.13 -11.99
CA CYS A 41 13.72 -0.90 -11.64
C CYS A 41 13.36 -2.25 -12.27
N SER A 42 12.09 -2.66 -12.20
CA SER A 42 11.62 -3.91 -12.79
C SER A 42 11.79 -3.92 -14.31
N LEU A 43 11.42 -2.83 -14.98
CA LEU A 43 11.56 -2.69 -16.44
C LEU A 43 13.02 -2.77 -16.86
N LYS A 44 13.92 -2.15 -16.09
CA LYS A 44 15.37 -2.15 -16.32
C LYS A 44 16.07 -3.43 -15.87
N ARG A 45 15.35 -4.36 -15.23
CA ARG A 45 15.90 -5.56 -14.58
C ARG A 45 17.06 -5.23 -13.62
N SER A 46 16.95 -4.09 -12.93
CA SER A 46 17.94 -3.61 -11.99
C SER A 46 17.34 -3.42 -10.60
N TYR A 47 18.18 -3.51 -9.57
CA TYR A 47 17.76 -3.27 -8.19
C TYR A 47 18.18 -1.88 -7.73
N LEU A 48 17.50 -1.38 -6.70
CA LEU A 48 17.86 -0.13 -6.06
C LEU A 48 19.20 -0.30 -5.29
N PRO A 49 20.07 0.72 -5.19
CA PRO A 49 21.29 0.61 -4.38
C PRO A 49 21.00 0.31 -2.90
N ASP A 50 21.88 -0.46 -2.25
CA ASP A 50 21.65 -0.95 -0.88
C ASP A 50 21.50 0.17 0.16
N GLU A 51 22.25 1.26 0.01
CA GLU A 51 22.14 2.46 0.85
C GLU A 51 20.72 3.05 0.81
N ILE A 52 20.10 3.08 -0.37
CA ILE A 52 18.74 3.61 -0.55
C ILE A 52 17.69 2.59 -0.07
N GLN A 53 17.95 1.30 -0.25
CA GLN A 53 17.09 0.24 0.28
C GLN A 53 16.96 0.34 1.81
N ALA A 54 18.06 0.63 2.51
CA ALA A 54 18.08 0.78 3.97
C ALA A 54 17.16 1.90 4.49
N ILE A 55 16.91 2.95 3.70
CA ILE A 55 16.08 4.09 4.08
C ILE A 55 14.57 3.75 4.08
N GLN A 56 14.12 2.79 3.27
CA GLN A 56 12.69 2.63 2.95
C GLN A 56 11.82 2.12 4.10
N ARG A 57 12.40 1.61 5.20
CA ARG A 57 11.68 1.08 6.38
C ARG A 57 10.44 0.26 6.00
N PRO A 58 10.59 -0.96 5.45
CA PRO A 58 9.48 -1.69 4.82
C PRO A 58 8.27 -2.02 5.71
N LEU A 59 8.48 -2.06 7.03
CA LEU A 59 7.47 -2.39 8.05
C LEU A 59 6.83 -1.15 8.70
N ASP A 60 7.09 0.04 8.14
CA ASP A 60 6.45 1.28 8.56
C ASP A 60 5.14 1.45 7.78
N PHE A 61 4.08 0.83 8.30
CA PHE A 61 2.76 0.73 7.66
C PHE A 61 2.01 2.06 7.71
N TYR A 62 1.45 2.48 6.57
CA TYR A 62 0.64 3.69 6.40
C TYR A 62 -0.83 3.38 6.04
N MET A 63 -1.10 2.15 5.57
CA MET A 63 -2.41 1.71 5.06
C MET A 63 -2.98 0.49 5.77
N SER A 64 -2.15 -0.43 6.30
CA SER A 64 -2.63 -1.70 6.89
C SER A 64 -3.78 -1.56 7.89
N GLU A 65 -3.71 -0.62 8.85
CA GLU A 65 -4.79 -0.39 9.83
C GLU A 65 -6.10 0.05 9.17
N LYS A 66 -6.01 0.86 8.11
CA LYS A 66 -7.17 1.35 7.35
C LYS A 66 -7.81 0.24 6.53
N VAL A 67 -7.03 -0.75 6.08
CA VAL A 67 -7.56 -1.92 5.37
C VAL A 67 -8.42 -2.74 6.33
N ILE A 68 -7.92 -3.00 7.54
CA ILE A 68 -8.68 -3.72 8.58
C ILE A 68 -9.99 -3.00 8.87
N GLU A 69 -9.94 -1.67 9.06
CA GLU A 69 -11.16 -0.87 9.28
C GLU A 69 -12.14 -0.93 8.10
N ALA A 70 -11.64 -0.93 6.87
CA ALA A 70 -12.49 -1.06 5.68
C ALA A 70 -13.15 -2.44 5.58
N GLU A 71 -12.45 -3.51 5.96
CA GLU A 71 -12.99 -4.87 6.02
C GLU A 71 -14.08 -4.98 7.09
N THR A 72 -13.83 -4.48 8.31
CA THR A 72 -14.83 -4.52 9.40
C THR A 72 -16.10 -3.75 9.03
N LEU A 73 -15.98 -2.57 8.43
CA LEU A 73 -17.14 -1.79 7.98
C LEU A 73 -17.91 -2.49 6.85
N ALA A 74 -17.22 -3.24 5.98
CA ALA A 74 -17.86 -4.00 4.93
C ALA A 74 -18.66 -5.18 5.52
N ASP A 75 -18.09 -5.89 6.48
CA ASP A 75 -18.74 -7.01 7.18
C ASP A 75 -19.97 -6.54 7.97
N GLU A 76 -19.85 -5.43 8.71
CA GLU A 76 -20.98 -4.80 9.43
C GLU A 76 -22.12 -4.43 8.47
N ARG A 77 -21.80 -3.83 7.32
CA ARG A 77 -22.81 -3.48 6.30
C ARG A 77 -23.47 -4.72 5.70
N ALA A 78 -22.71 -5.79 5.49
CA ALA A 78 -23.23 -7.05 4.97
C ALA A 78 -24.13 -7.76 5.98
N GLU A 79 -23.86 -7.63 7.27
CA GLU A 79 -24.73 -8.14 8.34
C GLU A 79 -26.06 -7.35 8.40
N LEU A 80 -25.99 -6.02 8.32
CA LEU A 80 -27.17 -5.14 8.35
C LEU A 80 -28.09 -5.27 7.13
N THR A 81 -27.59 -5.76 6.00
CA THR A 81 -28.35 -5.93 4.74
C THR A 81 -28.81 -7.36 4.50
N ARG A 82 -28.61 -8.27 5.46
CA ARG A 82 -28.91 -9.71 5.34
C ARG A 82 -30.39 -10.08 5.58
N TRP A 83 -31.33 -9.15 5.39
CA TRP A 83 -32.76 -9.37 5.63
C TRP A 83 -33.58 -9.41 4.34
#